data_AF-A0A930N392-F1
#
_entry.id   AF-A0A930N392-F1
#
_cell.length_a   1.000
_cell.length_b   1.000
_cell.length_c   1.000
_cell.angle_alpha   90.00
_cell.angle_beta   90.00
_cell.angle_gamma   90.00
#
_symmetry.space_group_name_H-M   'P 1'
#
loop_
_entity.id
_entity.type
_entity.pdbx_description
1 polymer ?
#
loop_
_entity_poly.entity_id
_entity_poly.type
_entity_poly.pdbx_seq_one_letter_code
_entity_poly.pdbx_strand_id
1 'polypeptide(L)'
;MIVTKRANDPVWTNIYAYAQLPAELRRLDEIAHNLWWVWTPKAQNLFRRISPELWESTEGNPITLTRLLSAEEMAALVADKDFMAQLDEVYADFQAYMNEPADAVRPSVAYFSMEYGLTNILKIYSGGLGVLAGDYLKEASDSNVRLTAVGFLYRYGYFTQSLSPEGQQQANYEAQDFTQLPIEQIFEEDGQTPLILEVPYAGHTVYSHVWKVNVGRISLYLLDTDIPQNSEWDRPITHQLYGGDWENRMKQEYLLGIGGVLLLNRLGISKDVYH
;
A
#
# COMPACT_ATOMS: atom_id res chain seq x y z
N MET A 1 28.80 14.93 36.37
CA MET A 1 28.42 13.81 35.50
C MET A 1 28.45 14.31 34.06
N ILE A 2 29.42 13.87 33.28
CA ILE A 2 29.57 14.28 31.88
C ILE A 2 28.52 13.51 31.08
N VAL A 3 27.53 14.22 30.54
CA VAL A 3 26.54 13.65 29.62
C VAL A 3 27.24 13.44 28.28
N THR A 4 27.52 12.19 27.96
CA THR A 4 28.07 11.79 26.66
C THR A 4 27.03 12.06 25.57
N LYS A 5 27.24 13.10 24.77
CA LYS A 5 26.49 13.33 23.52
C LYS A 5 26.75 12.17 22.56
N ARG A 6 25.77 11.30 22.37
CA ARG A 6 25.74 10.32 21.26
C ARG A 6 25.38 11.06 19.97
N ALA A 7 26.34 11.78 19.40
CA ALA A 7 26.15 12.54 18.15
C ALA A 7 26.53 11.74 16.89
N ASN A 8 26.92 10.47 17.03
CA ASN A 8 27.47 9.64 15.96
C ASN A 8 26.82 8.24 15.87
N ASP A 9 25.58 8.08 16.34
CA ASP A 9 24.88 6.81 16.05
C ASP A 9 24.61 6.76 14.53
N PRO A 10 25.16 5.77 13.80
CA PRO A 10 24.97 5.67 12.37
C PRO A 10 23.48 5.45 12.08
N VAL A 11 22.86 6.42 11.40
CA VAL A 11 21.54 6.25 10.80
C VAL A 11 21.75 5.48 9.51
N TRP A 12 21.54 4.17 9.57
CA TRP A 12 21.57 3.32 8.39
C TRP A 12 20.34 3.62 7.53
N THR A 13 20.55 4.33 6.43
CA THR A 13 19.55 4.41 5.36
C THR A 13 19.75 3.19 4.47
N ASN A 14 18.79 2.26 4.45
CA ASN A 14 18.84 1.16 3.50
C ASN A 14 18.66 1.74 2.08
N ILE A 15 19.72 1.65 1.26
CA ILE A 15 19.67 1.98 -0.16
C ILE A 15 19.39 0.67 -0.89
N TYR A 16 18.17 0.50 -1.38
CA TYR A 16 17.82 -0.65 -2.21
C TYR A 16 18.08 -0.32 -3.68
N ALA A 17 19.05 -1.00 -4.29
CA ALA A 17 19.31 -0.91 -5.72
C ALA A 17 18.61 -2.08 -6.43
N TYR A 18 17.42 -1.85 -6.96
CA TYR A 18 16.74 -2.82 -7.82
C TYR A 18 17.15 -2.62 -9.27
N ALA A 19 17.26 -3.70 -10.03
CA ALA A 19 17.44 -3.61 -11.47
C ALA A 19 16.22 -2.88 -12.06
N GLN A 20 16.47 -1.77 -12.76
CA GLN A 20 15.40 -1.09 -13.47
C GLN A 20 14.95 -1.95 -14.64
N LEU A 21 13.64 -2.14 -14.76
CA LEU A 21 13.05 -2.78 -15.93
C LEU A 21 13.45 -1.99 -17.19
N PRO A 22 13.78 -2.67 -18.30
CA PRO A 22 14.03 -2.02 -19.58
C PRO A 22 12.77 -1.26 -20.02
N ALA A 23 12.96 -0.24 -20.88
CA ALA A 23 11.88 0.67 -21.27
C ALA A 23 10.66 -0.06 -21.86
N GLU A 24 10.91 -1.16 -22.58
CA GLU A 24 9.94 -2.04 -23.21
C GLU A 24 9.01 -2.72 -22.18
N LEU A 25 9.53 -3.00 -20.98
CA LEU A 25 8.83 -3.68 -19.88
C LEU A 25 8.29 -2.71 -18.82
N ARG A 26 8.49 -1.40 -18.96
CA ARG A 26 8.00 -0.39 -18.00
C ARG A 26 6.49 -0.48 -17.74
N ARG A 27 5.72 -0.94 -18.73
CA ARG A 27 4.28 -1.17 -18.61
C ARG A 27 3.92 -2.24 -17.58
N LEU A 28 4.79 -3.22 -17.34
CA LEU A 28 4.61 -4.20 -16.25
C LEU A 28 4.66 -3.51 -14.88
N ASP A 29 5.55 -2.53 -14.73
CA ASP A 29 5.71 -1.77 -13.48
C ASP A 29 4.45 -0.97 -13.15
N GLU A 30 3.88 -0.30 -14.16
CA GLU A 30 2.63 0.46 -14.02
C GLU A 30 1.46 -0.44 -13.62
N ILE A 31 1.33 -1.61 -14.27
CA ILE A 31 0.30 -2.59 -13.90
C ILE A 31 0.58 -3.11 -12.49
N ALA A 32 1.82 -3.43 -12.14
CA ALA A 32 2.15 -4.01 -10.83
C ALA A 32 1.82 -3.06 -9.65
N HIS A 33 2.01 -1.75 -9.84
CA HIS A 33 1.69 -0.71 -8.85
C HIS A 33 0.21 -0.30 -8.81
N ASN A 34 -0.66 -0.97 -9.58
CA ASN A 34 -2.10 -0.78 -9.52
C ASN A 34 -2.82 -2.10 -9.25
N LEU A 35 -3.52 -2.21 -8.12
CA LEU A 35 -4.19 -3.45 -7.71
C LEU A 35 -5.29 -3.94 -8.64
N TRP A 36 -5.63 -3.22 -9.72
CA TRP A 36 -6.51 -3.72 -10.78
C TRP A 36 -6.17 -5.15 -11.24
N TRP A 37 -4.89 -5.53 -11.24
CA TRP A 37 -4.48 -6.89 -11.57
C TRP A 37 -5.05 -7.95 -10.60
N VAL A 38 -5.37 -7.59 -9.36
CA VAL A 38 -5.85 -8.50 -8.32
C VAL A 38 -7.19 -9.14 -8.69
N TRP A 39 -8.08 -8.42 -9.38
CA TRP A 39 -9.37 -8.96 -9.84
C TRP A 39 -9.44 -9.14 -11.35
N THR A 40 -8.31 -9.02 -12.06
CA THR A 40 -8.25 -9.18 -13.52
C THR A 40 -7.44 -10.44 -13.91
N PRO A 41 -8.10 -11.55 -14.27
CA PRO A 41 -7.43 -12.82 -14.55
C PRO A 41 -6.38 -12.74 -15.67
N LYS A 42 -6.61 -11.91 -16.70
CA LYS A 42 -5.63 -11.69 -17.79
C LYS A 42 -4.31 -11.13 -17.27
N ALA A 43 -4.37 -10.16 -16.35
CA ALA A 43 -3.19 -9.54 -15.75
C ALA A 43 -2.46 -10.50 -14.80
N GLN A 44 -3.19 -11.29 -14.01
CA GLN A 44 -2.58 -12.34 -13.16
C GLN A 44 -1.84 -13.39 -14.01
N ASN A 45 -2.44 -13.80 -15.13
CA ASN A 45 -1.82 -14.76 -16.05
C ASN A 45 -0.57 -14.18 -16.73
N LEU A 46 -0.56 -12.88 -17.03
CA LEU A 46 0.61 -12.19 -17.55
C LEU A 46 1.80 -12.30 -16.58
N PHE A 47 1.60 -11.95 -15.31
CA PHE A 47 2.67 -12.04 -14.30
C PHE A 47 3.10 -13.49 -14.04
N ARG A 48 2.16 -14.43 -13.96
CA ARG A 48 2.48 -15.86 -13.81
C ARG A 48 3.29 -16.41 -14.97
N ARG A 49 3.08 -15.92 -16.19
CA ARG A 49 3.82 -16.36 -17.40
C ARG A 49 5.28 -15.93 -17.37
N ILE A 50 5.61 -14.80 -16.72
CA ILE A 50 6.99 -14.31 -16.63
C ILE A 50 7.90 -15.38 -16.01
N SER A 51 7.50 -15.90 -14.85
CA SER A 51 8.15 -17.02 -14.19
C SER A 51 7.14 -17.64 -13.21
N PRO A 52 6.59 -18.83 -13.51
CA PRO A 52 5.66 -19.51 -12.61
C PRO A 52 6.26 -19.78 -11.23
N GLU A 53 7.56 -20.08 -11.19
CA GLU A 53 8.31 -20.37 -9.97
C GLU A 53 8.49 -19.12 -9.10
N LEU A 54 8.86 -17.97 -9.70
CA LEU A 54 8.92 -16.70 -8.98
C LEU A 54 7.53 -16.24 -8.55
N TRP A 55 6.51 -16.45 -9.38
CA TRP A 55 5.12 -16.11 -9.02
C TRP A 55 4.65 -16.87 -7.79
N GLU A 56 4.92 -18.17 -7.69
CA GLU A 56 4.55 -18.97 -6.52
C GLU A 56 5.37 -18.59 -5.28
N SER A 57 6.69 -18.50 -5.41
CA SER A 57 7.60 -18.19 -4.28
C SER A 57 7.46 -16.78 -3.73
N THR A 58 6.93 -15.83 -4.52
CA THR A 58 6.61 -14.46 -4.07
C THR A 58 5.15 -14.30 -3.62
N GLU A 59 4.42 -15.41 -3.48
CA GLU A 59 2.99 -15.43 -3.13
C GLU A 59 2.11 -14.58 -4.07
N GLY A 60 2.50 -14.50 -5.34
CA GLY A 60 1.83 -13.70 -6.36
C GLY A 60 2.11 -12.20 -6.28
N ASN A 61 3.25 -11.77 -5.71
CA ASN A 61 3.63 -10.37 -5.65
C ASN A 61 4.35 -9.92 -6.94
N PRO A 62 3.70 -9.13 -7.84
CA PRO A 62 4.34 -8.69 -9.07
C PRO A 62 5.49 -7.70 -8.83
N ILE A 63 5.47 -6.93 -7.73
CA ILE A 63 6.54 -6.00 -7.37
C ILE A 63 7.82 -6.78 -7.04
N THR A 64 7.71 -7.79 -6.18
CA THR A 64 8.87 -8.61 -5.83
C THR A 64 9.31 -9.47 -7.01
N LEU A 65 8.38 -10.06 -7.76
CA LEU A 65 8.70 -10.86 -8.95
C LEU A 65 9.54 -10.08 -9.94
N THR A 66 9.10 -8.87 -10.34
CA THR A 66 9.80 -8.07 -11.35
C THR A 66 11.18 -7.63 -10.90
N ARG A 67 11.39 -7.42 -9.59
CA ARG A 67 12.68 -7.07 -9.00
C ARG A 67 13.66 -8.23 -8.89
N LEU A 68 13.16 -9.46 -8.87
CA LEU A 68 13.98 -10.67 -8.82
C LEU A 68 14.44 -11.15 -10.20
N LEU A 69 13.91 -10.56 -11.28
CA LEU A 69 14.33 -10.89 -12.64
C LEU A 69 15.78 -10.51 -12.89
N SER A 70 16.53 -11.45 -13.47
CA SER A 70 17.86 -11.21 -14.01
C SER A 70 17.80 -10.44 -15.33
N ALA A 71 18.93 -9.84 -15.71
CA ALA A 71 19.08 -9.17 -17.01
C ALA A 71 18.83 -10.11 -18.19
N GLU A 72 19.21 -11.38 -18.07
CA GLU A 72 18.99 -12.39 -19.11
C GLU A 72 17.50 -12.73 -19.25
N GLU A 73 16.78 -12.93 -18.14
CA GLU A 73 15.34 -13.17 -18.15
C GLU A 73 14.58 -11.97 -18.73
N MET A 74 14.94 -10.75 -18.33
CA MET A 74 14.35 -9.53 -18.92
C MET A 74 14.60 -9.45 -20.43
N ALA A 75 15.81 -9.74 -20.90
CA ALA A 75 16.13 -9.75 -22.33
C ALA A 75 15.35 -10.84 -23.09
N ALA A 76 15.16 -12.02 -22.48
CA ALA A 76 14.37 -13.10 -23.05
C ALA A 76 12.88 -12.72 -23.18
N LEU A 77 12.29 -12.06 -22.17
CA LEU A 77 10.91 -11.55 -22.23
C LEU A 77 10.73 -10.53 -23.35
N VAL A 78 11.68 -9.61 -23.51
CA VAL A 78 11.64 -8.61 -24.59
C VAL A 78 11.75 -9.27 -25.97
N ALA A 79 12.50 -10.37 -26.09
CA ALA A 79 12.62 -11.12 -27.33
C ALA A 79 11.42 -12.03 -27.63
N ASP A 80 10.61 -12.39 -26.63
CA ASP A 80 9.39 -13.19 -26.78
C ASP A 80 8.24 -12.33 -27.33
N LYS A 81 8.00 -12.47 -28.64
CA LYS A 81 6.93 -11.74 -29.36
C LYS A 81 5.53 -12.06 -28.84
N ASP A 82 5.28 -13.29 -28.41
CA ASP A 82 3.96 -13.70 -27.93
C ASP A 82 3.72 -13.15 -26.51
N PHE A 83 4.77 -13.02 -25.71
CA PHE A 83 4.69 -12.35 -24.41
C PHE A 83 4.45 -10.84 -24.59
N MET A 84 5.23 -10.20 -25.46
CA MET A 84 5.09 -8.76 -25.71
C MET A 84 3.71 -8.41 -26.28
N ALA A 85 3.16 -9.23 -27.18
CA ALA A 85 1.79 -9.04 -27.68
C ALA A 85 0.74 -9.19 -26.57
N GLN A 86 0.92 -10.16 -25.65
CA GLN A 86 0.04 -10.32 -24.50
C GLN A 86 0.14 -9.12 -23.53
N LEU A 87 1.35 -8.61 -23.28
CA LEU A 87 1.57 -7.41 -22.48
C LEU A 87 0.87 -6.20 -23.12
N ASP A 88 0.98 -6.02 -24.44
CA ASP A 88 0.32 -4.96 -25.18
C ASP A 88 -1.21 -5.02 -25.03
N GLU A 89 -1.80 -6.22 -25.14
CA GLU A 89 -3.24 -6.43 -24.96
C GLU A 89 -3.69 -6.09 -23.54
N VAL A 90 -3.03 -6.64 -22.52
CA VAL A 90 -3.39 -6.38 -21.12
C VAL A 90 -3.21 -4.91 -20.76
N TYR A 91 -2.16 -4.27 -21.27
CA TYR A 91 -1.93 -2.85 -21.03
C TYR A 91 -2.97 -1.98 -21.76
N ALA A 92 -3.42 -2.36 -22.95
CA ALA A 92 -4.52 -1.68 -23.63
C ALA A 92 -5.83 -1.81 -22.84
N ASP A 93 -6.15 -3.00 -22.31
CA ASP A 93 -7.30 -3.22 -21.43
C ASP A 93 -7.20 -2.33 -20.17
N PHE A 94 -6.02 -2.29 -19.53
CA PHE A 94 -5.77 -1.44 -18.36
C PHE A 94 -5.94 0.05 -18.68
N GLN A 95 -5.38 0.53 -19.79
CA GLN A 95 -5.51 1.93 -20.20
C GLN A 95 -6.95 2.28 -20.57
N ALA A 96 -7.67 1.38 -21.25
CA ALA A 96 -9.09 1.59 -21.55
C ALA A 96 -9.92 1.69 -20.27
N TYR A 97 -9.63 0.83 -19.28
CA TYR A 97 -10.23 0.90 -17.95
C TYR A 97 -9.92 2.23 -17.26
N MET A 98 -8.64 2.59 -17.12
CA MET A 98 -8.23 3.78 -16.35
C MET A 98 -8.70 5.09 -16.97
N ASN A 99 -8.84 5.16 -18.30
CA ASN A 99 -9.25 6.38 -19.02
C ASN A 99 -10.75 6.53 -19.20
N GLU A 100 -11.58 5.63 -18.66
CA GLU A 100 -13.03 5.78 -18.69
C GLU A 100 -13.44 7.03 -17.87
N PRO A 101 -14.19 7.99 -18.47
CA PRO A 101 -14.53 9.22 -17.78
C PRO A 101 -15.46 8.96 -16.61
N ALA A 102 -15.11 9.51 -15.44
CA ALA A 102 -15.89 9.34 -14.22
C ALA A 102 -17.30 9.94 -14.34
N ASP A 103 -18.27 9.30 -13.70
CA ASP A 103 -19.63 9.84 -13.59
C ASP A 103 -19.62 11.07 -12.66
N ALA A 104 -19.67 12.25 -13.27
CA ALA A 104 -19.67 13.53 -12.57
C ALA A 104 -21.00 13.85 -11.86
N VAL A 105 -22.08 13.12 -12.17
CA VAL A 105 -23.42 13.35 -11.59
C VAL A 105 -23.52 12.72 -10.21
N ARG A 106 -22.87 11.57 -10.00
CA ARG A 106 -22.88 10.88 -8.72
C ARG A 106 -22.10 11.67 -7.65
N PRO A 107 -22.60 11.69 -6.39
CA PRO A 107 -21.84 12.23 -5.27
C PRO A 107 -20.50 11.51 -5.12
N SER A 108 -19.46 12.29 -4.86
CA SER A 108 -18.13 11.80 -4.53
C SER A 108 -18.05 11.42 -3.05
N VAL A 109 -17.28 10.36 -2.74
CA VAL A 109 -17.23 9.77 -1.40
C VAL A 109 -15.79 9.77 -0.86
N ALA A 110 -15.63 10.15 0.40
CA ALA A 110 -14.46 9.82 1.21
C ALA A 110 -14.82 8.62 2.09
N TYR A 111 -14.10 7.52 1.97
CA TYR A 111 -14.37 6.27 2.67
C TYR A 111 -13.26 5.97 3.68
N PHE A 112 -13.59 5.88 4.96
CA PHE A 112 -12.64 5.68 6.04
C PHE A 112 -12.83 4.30 6.63
N SER A 113 -11.73 3.54 6.71
CA SER A 113 -11.74 2.23 7.35
C SER A 113 -10.42 1.98 8.06
N MET A 114 -10.52 1.22 9.14
CA MET A 114 -9.37 0.69 9.86
C MET A 114 -8.66 -0.40 9.05
N GLU A 115 -9.38 -1.10 8.18
CA GLU A 115 -8.83 -2.23 7.41
C GLU A 115 -9.38 -2.31 5.99
N TYR A 116 -8.55 -2.86 5.08
CA TYR A 116 -8.86 -3.06 3.67
C TYR A 116 -8.32 -4.40 3.14
N GLY A 117 -9.21 -5.35 2.90
CA GLY A 117 -8.91 -6.68 2.38
C GLY A 117 -8.81 -6.68 0.86
N LEU A 118 -7.66 -6.25 0.35
CA LEU A 118 -7.43 -6.09 -1.09
C LEU A 118 -6.72 -7.30 -1.69
N THR A 119 -5.55 -7.64 -1.13
CA THR A 119 -4.68 -8.74 -1.57
C THR A 119 -3.83 -9.23 -0.39
N ASN A 120 -3.34 -10.46 -0.45
CA ASN A 120 -2.45 -11.05 0.58
C ASN A 120 -1.14 -10.26 0.78
N ILE A 121 -0.66 -9.59 -0.27
CA ILE A 121 0.57 -8.79 -0.25
C ILE A 121 0.45 -7.57 0.68
N LEU A 122 -0.73 -6.96 0.76
CA LEU A 122 -1.00 -5.81 1.62
C LEU A 122 -1.66 -6.29 2.92
N LYS A 123 -0.87 -6.49 3.96
CA LYS A 123 -1.36 -6.99 5.26
C LYS A 123 -2.02 -5.88 6.08
N ILE A 124 -3.07 -5.28 5.54
CA ILE A 124 -3.83 -4.19 6.19
C ILE A 124 -5.28 -4.60 6.53
N TYR A 125 -5.52 -5.89 6.73
CA TYR A 125 -6.81 -6.44 7.15
C TYR A 125 -6.66 -7.69 7.99
N SER A 126 -7.71 -8.02 8.75
CA SER A 126 -7.74 -9.17 9.66
C SER A 126 -8.94 -10.10 9.46
N GLY A 127 -10.04 -9.60 8.89
CA GLY A 127 -11.28 -10.38 8.77
C GLY A 127 -12.30 -9.82 7.79
N GLY A 128 -13.57 -10.18 8.01
CA GLY A 128 -14.66 -9.94 7.06
C GLY A 128 -15.00 -8.46 6.83
N LEU A 129 -14.79 -7.58 7.82
CA LEU A 129 -15.00 -6.14 7.64
C LEU A 129 -13.99 -5.58 6.63
N GLY A 130 -12.72 -5.93 6.77
CA GLY A 130 -11.67 -5.54 5.83
C GLY A 130 -11.96 -6.06 4.43
N VAL A 131 -12.36 -7.34 4.29
CA VAL A 131 -12.77 -7.89 2.99
C VAL A 131 -13.90 -7.07 2.36
N LEU A 132 -14.94 -6.74 3.13
CA LEU A 132 -16.04 -5.90 2.63
C LEU A 132 -15.57 -4.51 2.21
N ALA A 133 -14.72 -3.85 3.01
CA ALA A 133 -14.15 -2.56 2.67
C ALA A 133 -13.32 -2.64 1.37
N GLY A 134 -12.51 -3.69 1.22
CA GLY A 134 -11.74 -3.99 0.01
C GLY A 134 -12.62 -4.17 -1.23
N ASP A 135 -13.68 -4.97 -1.10
CA ASP A 135 -14.63 -5.23 -2.19
C ASP A 135 -15.41 -3.95 -2.56
N TYR A 136 -15.72 -3.08 -1.60
CA TYR A 136 -16.29 -1.77 -1.92
C TYR A 136 -15.36 -0.91 -2.78
N LEU A 137 -14.04 -0.94 -2.57
CA LEU A 137 -13.14 -0.17 -3.43
C LEU A 137 -13.02 -0.79 -4.82
N LYS A 138 -13.00 -2.11 -4.93
CA LYS A 138 -12.98 -2.81 -6.22
C LYS A 138 -14.25 -2.48 -7.02
N GLU A 139 -15.41 -2.59 -6.39
CA GLU A 139 -16.69 -2.27 -7.01
C GLU A 139 -16.79 -0.78 -7.35
N ALA A 140 -16.39 0.12 -6.43
CA ALA A 140 -16.37 1.56 -6.72
C ALA A 140 -15.45 1.89 -7.90
N SER A 141 -14.33 1.18 -8.02
CA SER A 141 -13.41 1.28 -9.14
C SER A 141 -14.08 0.83 -10.45
N ASP A 142 -14.66 -0.36 -10.48
CA ASP A 142 -15.30 -0.94 -11.68
C ASP A 142 -16.52 -0.12 -12.12
N SER A 143 -17.34 0.32 -11.18
CA SER A 143 -18.49 1.21 -11.41
C SER A 143 -18.13 2.69 -11.65
N ASN A 144 -16.83 3.01 -11.70
CA ASN A 144 -16.28 4.36 -11.95
C ASN A 144 -16.86 5.46 -11.04
N VAL A 145 -17.03 5.13 -9.75
CA VAL A 145 -17.51 6.04 -8.72
C VAL A 145 -16.35 6.88 -8.20
N ARG A 146 -16.59 8.19 -7.98
CA ARG A 146 -15.58 9.13 -7.47
C ARG A 146 -15.29 8.96 -5.97
N LEU A 147 -14.69 7.84 -5.61
CA LEU A 147 -14.35 7.49 -4.23
C LEU A 147 -12.85 7.73 -3.95
N THR A 148 -12.53 8.20 -2.75
CA THR A 148 -11.17 8.23 -2.20
C THR A 148 -11.21 7.57 -0.84
N ALA A 149 -10.28 6.66 -0.57
CA ALA A 149 -10.25 5.92 0.68
C ALA A 149 -9.11 6.38 1.59
N VAL A 150 -9.29 6.30 2.90
CA VAL A 150 -8.28 6.59 3.92
C VAL A 150 -8.21 5.44 4.93
N GLY A 151 -7.00 5.05 5.32
CA GLY A 151 -6.75 4.02 6.32
C GLY A 151 -5.32 4.05 6.87
N PHE A 152 -4.85 2.89 7.31
CA PHE A 152 -3.53 2.72 7.91
C PHE A 152 -2.64 1.77 7.13
N LEU A 153 -1.35 2.11 7.08
CA LEU A 153 -0.31 1.18 6.65
C LEU A 153 0.28 0.55 7.91
N TYR A 154 -0.14 -0.68 8.21
CA TYR A 154 0.31 -1.35 9.42
C TYR A 154 1.70 -1.97 9.27
N ARG A 155 2.61 -1.72 10.21
CA ARG A 155 3.98 -2.27 10.15
C ARG A 155 4.01 -3.81 10.19
N TYR A 156 3.18 -4.41 11.03
CA TYR A 156 3.15 -5.87 11.26
C TYR A 156 1.85 -6.53 10.80
N GLY A 157 0.91 -5.75 10.26
CA GLY A 157 -0.41 -6.23 9.84
C GLY A 157 -1.19 -6.95 10.95
N TYR A 158 -1.85 -8.05 10.58
CA TYR A 158 -2.40 -9.03 11.51
C TYR A 158 -1.41 -10.20 11.69
N PHE A 159 -1.46 -10.88 12.83
CA PHE A 159 -0.51 -11.95 13.13
C PHE A 159 -0.68 -13.15 12.19
N THR A 160 0.43 -13.82 11.89
CA THR A 160 0.43 -15.16 11.29
C THR A 160 0.29 -16.21 12.40
N GLN A 161 -0.72 -17.06 12.28
CA GLN A 161 -0.95 -18.14 13.24
C GLN A 161 -0.04 -19.33 12.90
N SER A 162 0.76 -19.79 13.86
CA SER A 162 1.42 -21.10 13.80
C SER A 162 1.00 -21.97 14.97
N LEU A 163 1.15 -23.29 14.83
CA LEU A 163 0.94 -24.26 15.90
C LEU A 163 2.30 -24.75 16.40
N SER A 164 2.50 -24.73 17.71
CA SER A 164 3.64 -25.39 18.34
C SER A 164 3.56 -26.91 18.15
N PRO A 165 4.66 -27.66 18.31
CA PRO A 165 4.64 -29.13 18.35
C PRO A 165 3.66 -29.69 19.40
N GLU A 166 3.37 -28.93 20.46
CA GLU A 166 2.42 -29.24 21.53
C GLU A 166 0.98 -28.78 21.22
N GLY A 167 0.73 -28.28 20.01
CA GLY A 167 -0.59 -27.81 19.56
C GLY A 167 -1.01 -26.45 20.11
N GLN A 168 -0.08 -25.68 20.70
CA GLN A 168 -0.37 -24.33 21.18
C GLN A 168 -0.34 -23.32 20.03
N GLN A 169 -1.34 -22.43 20.01
CA GLN A 169 -1.36 -21.33 19.07
C GLN A 169 -0.26 -20.31 19.40
N GLN A 170 0.57 -20.00 18.41
CA GLN A 170 1.58 -18.95 18.46
C GLN A 170 1.25 -17.87 17.44
N ALA A 171 1.34 -16.61 17.86
CA ALA A 171 1.12 -15.44 17.01
C ALA A 171 2.48 -14.87 16.60
N ASN A 172 2.78 -14.91 15.30
CA ASN A 172 3.99 -14.34 14.74
C ASN A 172 3.69 -12.98 14.10
N TYR A 173 4.55 -12.00 14.34
CA TYR A 173 4.44 -10.66 13.78
C TYR A 173 5.67 -10.37 12.94
N GLU A 174 5.48 -10.35 11.62
CA GLU A 174 6.56 -10.06 10.68
C GLU A 174 6.39 -8.65 10.16
N ALA A 175 7.45 -7.85 10.30
CA ALA A 175 7.46 -6.50 9.75
C ALA A 175 7.37 -6.56 8.22
N GLN A 176 6.43 -5.82 7.64
CA GLN A 176 6.32 -5.67 6.21
C GLN A 176 7.49 -4.84 5.66
N ASP A 177 8.09 -5.31 4.58
CA ASP A 177 9.00 -4.48 3.78
C ASP A 177 8.18 -3.63 2.81
N PHE A 178 7.94 -2.38 3.19
CA PHE A 178 7.15 -1.43 2.41
C PHE A 178 7.71 -1.20 1.00
N THR A 179 9.01 -1.44 0.79
CA THR A 179 9.59 -1.33 -0.54
C THR A 179 9.01 -2.37 -1.49
N GLN A 180 8.58 -3.54 -1.00
CA GLN A 180 8.07 -4.65 -1.81
C GLN A 180 6.56 -4.59 -2.05
N LEU A 181 5.90 -3.53 -1.57
CA LEU A 181 4.46 -3.36 -1.70
C LEU A 181 4.12 -2.49 -2.91
N PRO A 182 2.94 -2.66 -3.53
CA PRO A 182 2.46 -1.80 -4.62
C PRO A 182 1.92 -0.48 -4.05
N ILE A 183 2.81 0.28 -3.40
CA ILE A 183 2.49 1.55 -2.72
C ILE A 183 3.48 2.64 -3.16
N GLU A 184 2.99 3.87 -3.15
CA GLU A 184 3.76 5.06 -3.50
C GLU A 184 3.82 6.00 -2.30
N GLN A 185 5.00 6.53 -1.99
CA GLN A 185 5.12 7.59 -0.98
C GLN A 185 4.59 8.90 -1.57
N ILE A 186 3.77 9.62 -0.80
CA ILE A 186 3.33 10.96 -1.19
C ILE A 186 4.39 11.98 -0.79
N PHE A 187 4.71 12.88 -1.71
CA PHE A 187 5.70 13.93 -1.53
C PHE A 187 5.03 15.31 -1.46
N GLU A 188 5.78 16.25 -0.93
CA GLU A 188 5.47 17.67 -0.95
C GLU A 188 5.49 18.25 -2.38
N GLU A 189 5.09 19.51 -2.53
CA GLU A 189 5.06 20.20 -3.84
C GLU A 189 6.44 20.24 -4.54
N ASP A 190 7.53 20.09 -3.79
CA ASP A 190 8.90 20.01 -4.32
C ASP A 190 9.21 18.67 -5.01
N GLY A 191 8.37 17.65 -4.84
CA GLY A 191 8.52 16.30 -5.39
C GLY A 191 9.69 15.50 -4.79
N GLN A 192 10.31 15.97 -3.71
CA GLN A 192 11.51 15.35 -3.10
C GLN A 192 11.34 15.09 -1.61
N THR A 193 10.64 15.98 -0.90
CA THR A 193 10.42 15.86 0.53
C THR A 193 9.18 14.99 0.77
N PRO A 194 9.25 13.86 1.47
CA PRO A 194 8.07 13.09 1.81
C PRO A 194 7.07 13.93 2.59
N LEU A 195 5.79 13.85 2.23
CA LEU A 195 4.75 14.55 2.95
C LEU A 195 4.65 14.00 4.38
N ILE A 196 4.65 14.92 5.34
CA ILE A 196 4.44 14.62 6.75
C ILE A 196 3.15 15.30 7.17
N LEU A 197 2.14 14.49 7.48
CA LEU A 197 0.89 14.96 8.05
C LEU A 197 1.07 15.22 9.55
N GLU A 198 0.73 16.42 9.98
CA GLU A 198 0.73 16.82 11.39
C GLU A 198 -0.69 16.70 11.95
N VAL A 199 -0.88 15.87 12.96
CA VAL A 199 -2.18 15.65 13.61
C VAL A 199 -2.08 16.08 15.07
N PRO A 200 -2.86 17.09 15.52
CA PRO A 200 -2.77 17.59 16.88
C PRO A 200 -3.45 16.61 17.85
N TYR A 201 -2.69 16.14 18.83
CA TYR A 201 -3.19 15.36 19.97
C TYR A 201 -3.20 16.24 21.22
N ALA A 202 -3.79 15.73 22.31
CA ALA A 202 -3.74 16.41 23.58
C ALA A 202 -2.29 16.54 24.07
N GLY A 203 -1.76 17.76 24.07
CA GLY A 203 -0.44 18.09 24.61
C GLY A 203 0.76 17.82 23.69
N HIS A 204 0.57 17.25 22.50
CA HIS A 204 1.63 17.01 21.52
C HIS A 204 1.07 16.83 20.11
N THR A 205 1.95 16.77 19.11
CA THR A 205 1.59 16.50 17.70
C THR A 205 2.08 15.10 17.34
N VAL A 206 1.23 14.31 16.70
CA VAL A 206 1.59 13.05 16.06
C VAL A 206 1.81 13.31 14.58
N TYR A 207 2.91 12.80 14.05
CA TYR A 207 3.32 12.96 12.67
C TYR A 207 3.04 11.68 11.89
N SER A 208 2.71 11.76 10.60
CA SER A 208 2.49 10.57 9.80
C SER A 208 3.00 10.73 8.38
N HIS A 209 3.75 9.75 7.88
CA HIS A 209 3.95 9.62 6.45
C HIS A 209 2.66 9.19 5.77
N VAL A 210 2.50 9.64 4.53
CA VAL A 210 1.34 9.31 3.71
C VAL A 210 1.80 8.46 2.54
N TRP A 211 1.17 7.30 2.44
CA TRP A 211 1.36 6.37 1.34
C TRP A 211 0.07 6.30 0.51
N LYS A 212 0.20 5.97 -0.77
CA LYS A 212 -0.92 5.79 -1.68
C LYS A 212 -0.87 4.41 -2.30
N VAL A 213 -2.02 3.77 -2.36
CA VAL A 213 -2.28 2.54 -3.09
C VAL A 213 -3.26 2.84 -4.20
N ASN A 214 -2.93 2.46 -5.43
CA ASN A 214 -3.86 2.55 -6.55
C ASN A 214 -4.72 1.28 -6.56
N VAL A 215 -6.01 1.42 -6.28
CA VAL A 215 -7.00 0.33 -6.33
C VAL A 215 -7.86 0.53 -7.56
N GLY A 216 -7.33 0.13 -8.72
CA GLY A 216 -7.91 0.50 -10.00
C GLY A 216 -7.93 2.02 -10.15
N ARG A 217 -9.12 2.60 -10.26
CA ARG A 217 -9.38 4.05 -10.37
C ARG A 217 -9.42 4.75 -9.00
N ILE A 218 -9.48 3.99 -7.90
CA ILE A 218 -9.60 4.53 -6.55
C ILE A 218 -8.21 4.78 -5.95
N SER A 219 -8.03 5.96 -5.37
CA SER A 219 -6.87 6.27 -4.53
C SER A 219 -7.16 5.92 -3.08
N LEU A 220 -6.40 4.99 -2.51
CA LEU A 220 -6.40 4.66 -1.09
C LEU A 220 -5.16 5.27 -0.44
N TYR A 221 -5.36 6.22 0.48
CA TYR A 221 -4.27 6.81 1.25
C TYR A 221 -4.12 6.11 2.60
N LEU A 222 -2.89 5.78 2.96
CA LEU A 222 -2.55 5.05 4.17
C LEU A 222 -1.61 5.87 5.03
N LEU A 223 -1.97 6.02 6.30
CA LEU A 223 -1.20 6.73 7.33
C LEU A 223 -0.22 5.77 7.99
N ASP A 224 1.01 6.22 8.17
CA ASP A 224 2.10 5.51 8.85
C ASP A 224 2.74 6.41 9.92
N THR A 225 2.69 6.02 11.19
CA THR A 225 3.27 6.76 12.33
C THR A 225 4.63 6.21 12.76
N ASP A 226 5.14 5.12 12.18
CA ASP A 226 6.42 4.51 12.57
C ASP A 226 7.61 5.30 11.98
N ILE A 227 7.75 6.55 12.41
CA ILE A 227 8.72 7.51 11.89
C ILE A 227 9.54 8.16 13.03
N PRO A 228 10.79 8.61 12.75
CA PRO A 228 11.67 9.15 13.78
C PRO A 228 11.12 10.32 14.59
N GLN A 229 10.25 11.14 14.00
CA GLN A 229 9.64 12.34 14.58
C GLN A 229 8.69 12.01 15.73
N ASN A 230 8.11 10.81 15.73
CA ASN A 230 7.20 10.37 16.77
C ASN A 230 7.94 9.73 17.95
N SER A 231 7.32 9.85 19.12
CA SER A 231 7.78 9.18 20.34
C SER A 231 7.64 7.67 20.23
N GLU A 232 8.31 6.92 21.11
CA GLU A 232 8.14 5.46 21.22
C GLU A 232 6.70 5.03 21.56
N TRP A 233 5.87 5.96 22.05
CA TRP A 233 4.47 5.74 22.40
C TRP A 233 3.51 5.99 21.25
N ASP A 234 3.93 6.75 20.23
CA ASP A 234 3.08 7.14 19.10
C ASP A 234 3.41 6.34 17.82
N ARG A 235 4.66 5.89 17.66
CA ARG A 235 5.01 4.94 16.57
C ARG A 235 4.11 3.71 16.54
N PRO A 236 3.76 3.09 17.70
CA PRO A 236 2.90 1.92 17.73
C PRO A 236 1.46 2.11 17.25
N ILE A 237 1.00 3.35 17.03
CA ILE A 237 -0.36 3.62 16.52
C ILE A 237 -0.60 2.86 15.21
N THR A 238 0.38 2.76 14.33
CA THR A 238 0.29 1.99 13.07
C THR A 238 1.08 0.68 13.09
N HIS A 239 1.41 0.12 14.25
CA HIS A 239 2.10 -1.18 14.29
C HIS A 239 1.18 -2.35 13.92
N GLN A 240 0.02 -2.43 14.56
CA GLN A 240 -0.85 -3.61 14.51
C GLN A 240 -2.30 -3.22 14.31
N LEU A 241 -2.97 -4.03 13.49
CA LEU A 241 -4.41 -3.99 13.34
C LEU A 241 -5.08 -4.69 14.53
N TYR A 242 -5.94 -3.97 15.25
CA TYR A 242 -6.57 -4.42 16.50
C TYR A 242 -5.59 -4.83 17.62
N GLY A 243 -4.38 -4.26 17.62
CA GLY A 243 -3.39 -4.41 18.68
C GLY A 243 -3.40 -3.24 19.68
N GLY A 244 -2.65 -3.43 20.77
CA GLY A 244 -2.49 -2.44 21.83
C GLY A 244 -3.62 -2.43 22.86
N ASP A 245 -3.66 -1.39 23.66
CA ASP A 245 -4.67 -1.16 24.69
C ASP A 245 -5.78 -0.19 24.22
N TRP A 246 -6.71 0.13 25.12
CA TRP A 246 -7.79 1.07 24.84
C TRP A 246 -7.30 2.46 24.44
N GLU A 247 -6.15 2.90 24.98
CA GLU A 247 -5.55 4.17 24.64
C GLU A 247 -5.05 4.15 23.19
N ASN A 248 -4.32 3.11 22.79
CA ASN A 248 -3.86 2.95 21.41
C ASN A 248 -5.03 2.91 20.42
N ARG A 249 -6.11 2.20 20.77
CA ARG A 249 -7.31 2.16 19.94
C ARG A 249 -7.94 3.55 19.76
N MET A 250 -8.05 4.32 20.84
CA MET A 250 -8.52 5.70 20.77
C MET A 250 -7.60 6.58 19.92
N LYS A 251 -6.27 6.40 20.02
CA LYS A 251 -5.30 7.12 19.18
C LYS A 251 -5.49 6.79 17.69
N GLN A 252 -5.69 5.53 17.33
CA GLN A 252 -5.99 5.12 15.95
C GLN A 252 -7.29 5.75 15.44
N GLU A 253 -8.37 5.72 16.24
CA GLU A 253 -9.66 6.30 15.84
C GLU A 253 -9.57 7.82 15.63
N TYR A 254 -8.84 8.51 16.51
CA TYR A 254 -8.57 9.93 16.37
C TYR A 254 -7.73 10.24 15.12
N LEU A 255 -6.67 9.44 14.88
CA LEU A 255 -5.81 9.60 13.72
C LEU A 255 -6.59 9.39 12.41
N LEU A 256 -7.43 8.37 12.36
CA LEU A 256 -8.21 8.05 11.18
C LEU A 256 -9.26 9.14 10.92
N GLY A 257 -10.03 9.51 11.94
CA GLY A 257 -11.11 10.48 11.80
C GLY A 257 -10.61 11.90 11.55
N ILE A 258 -9.87 12.47 12.51
CA ILE A 258 -9.38 13.85 12.41
C ILE A 258 -8.21 13.93 11.44
N GLY A 259 -7.21 13.06 11.60
CA GLY A 259 -6.03 13.04 10.73
C GLY A 259 -6.38 12.74 9.28
N GLY A 260 -7.29 11.80 9.01
CA GLY A 260 -7.71 11.53 7.64
C GLY A 260 -8.48 12.69 6.98
N VAL A 261 -9.30 13.45 7.73
CA VAL A 261 -9.92 14.68 7.20
C VAL A 261 -8.86 15.77 6.94
N LEU A 262 -7.90 15.94 7.85
CA LEU A 262 -6.77 16.85 7.66
C LEU A 262 -5.95 16.47 6.44
N LEU A 263 -5.72 15.18 6.21
CA LEU A 263 -5.04 14.66 5.03
C LEU A 263 -5.77 15.05 3.74
N LEU A 264 -7.07 14.78 3.66
CA LEU A 264 -7.84 15.12 2.46
C LEU A 264 -7.79 16.63 2.17
N ASN A 265 -7.91 17.46 3.20
CA ASN A 265 -7.73 18.91 3.06
C ASN A 265 -6.33 19.29 2.58
N ARG A 266 -5.29 18.65 3.13
CA ARG A 266 -3.89 18.88 2.75
C ARG A 266 -3.57 18.51 1.31
N LEU A 267 -4.27 17.52 0.76
CA LEU A 267 -4.18 17.08 -0.63
C LEU A 267 -5.13 17.85 -1.57
N GLY A 268 -5.93 18.80 -1.06
CA GLY A 268 -6.93 19.51 -1.84
C GLY A 268 -8.10 18.65 -2.30
N ILE A 269 -8.35 17.51 -1.63
CA ILE A 269 -9.40 16.56 -1.96
C ILE A 269 -10.65 16.90 -1.14
N SER A 270 -11.69 17.39 -1.81
CA SER A 270 -13.02 17.58 -1.23
C SER A 270 -14.00 16.53 -1.75
N LYS A 271 -14.89 16.05 -0.89
CA LYS A 271 -15.89 15.03 -1.20
C LYS A 271 -17.27 15.44 -0.69
N ASP A 272 -18.31 14.93 -1.36
CA ASP A 272 -19.70 15.25 -1.02
C ASP A 272 -20.19 14.46 0.22
N VAL A 273 -19.67 13.24 0.41
CA VAL A 273 -20.06 12.35 1.51
C VAL A 273 -18.80 11.79 2.19
N TYR A 274 -18.81 11.75 3.52
CA TYR A 274 -17.79 11.10 4.34
C TYR A 274 -18.44 9.88 5.00
N HIS A 275 -17.92 8.70 4.71
CA HIS A 275 -18.38 7.41 5.21
C HIS A 275 -17.31 6.79 6.09
#